data_AF-A0A2H0ESH1-F1
#
_entry.id   AF-A0A2H0ESH1-F1
#
_cell.length_a   1.000
_cell.length_b   1.000
_cell.length_c   1.000
_cell.angle_alpha   90.00
_cell.angle_beta   90.00
_cell.angle_gamma   90.00
#
_symmetry.space_group_name_H-M   'P 1'
#
loop_
_entity.id
_entity.type
_entity.pdbx_description
1 polymer ?
#
loop_
_entity_poly.entity_id
_entity_poly.type
_entity_poly.pdbx_seq_one_letter_code
_entity_poly.pdbx_strand_id
1 'polypeptide(L)' 'ASKIALVWLVARLRAGGFTLLDSQFVTEHLARFGATSVPRDAYHKMLDAAIRATADFDALPQDASPETVLQLSTQTS' A
#
# COMPACT_ATOMS: atom_id res chain seq x y z
N ALA A 1 5.50 16.61 -4.70
CA ALA A 1 4.63 16.37 -3.52
C ALA A 1 4.05 14.95 -3.51
N SER A 2 3.23 14.55 -4.50
CA SER A 2 2.47 13.28 -4.49
C SER A 2 3.29 11.97 -4.31
N LYS A 3 4.49 11.88 -4.90
CA LYS A 3 5.33 10.67 -4.82
C LYS A 3 5.84 10.34 -3.40
N ILE A 4 6.28 11.35 -2.65
CA ILE A 4 6.79 11.14 -1.30
C ILE A 4 5.64 10.67 -0.40
N ALA A 5 4.48 11.33 -0.48
CA ALA A 5 3.29 10.92 0.27
C ALA A 5 2.91 9.46 -0.01
N LEU A 6 2.95 9.01 -1.27
CA LEU A 6 2.65 7.62 -1.63
C LEU A 6 3.67 6.63 -1.04
N VAL A 7 4.97 6.95 -1.06
CA VAL A 7 6.02 6.11 -0.46
C VAL A 7 5.79 5.94 1.05
N TRP A 8 5.48 7.03 1.75
CA TRP A 8 5.15 6.99 3.18
C TRP A 8 3.87 6.22 3.47
N LEU A 9 2.83 6.40 2.65
CA LEU A 9 1.59 5.65 2.77
C LEU A 9 1.83 4.15 2.61
N VAL A 10 2.55 3.73 1.57
CA VAL A 10 2.85 2.31 1.34
C VAL A 10 3.66 1.72 2.49
N ALA A 11 4.68 2.44 2.99
CA ALA A 11 5.45 1.98 4.14
C ALA A 11 4.58 1.77 5.39
N ARG A 12 3.67 2.72 5.68
CA ARG A 12 2.74 2.64 6.81
C ARG A 12 1.77 1.48 6.67
N LEU A 13 1.16 1.32 5.50
CA LEU A 13 0.23 0.22 5.23
C LEU A 13 0.92 -1.15 5.40
N ARG A 14 2.18 -1.28 4.99
CA ARG A 14 2.90 -2.55 5.12
C ARG A 14 3.34 -2.84 6.54
N ALA A 15 3.86 -1.84 7.26
CA ALA A 15 4.16 -1.97 8.68
C ALA A 15 2.90 -2.35 9.48
N GLY A 16 1.76 -1.82 9.08
CA GLY A 16 0.46 -2.10 9.68
C GLY A 16 -0.21 -3.40 9.27
N GLY A 17 0.38 -4.19 8.36
CA GLY A 17 -0.21 -5.46 7.92
C GLY A 17 -1.37 -5.34 6.91
N PHE A 18 -1.57 -4.16 6.31
CA PHE A 18 -2.54 -3.99 5.23
C PHE A 18 -2.06 -4.69 3.95
N THR A 19 -2.98 -5.36 3.26
CA THR A 19 -2.67 -6.19 2.08
C THR A 19 -3.25 -5.65 0.77
N LEU A 20 -4.10 -4.62 0.83
CA LEU A 20 -4.75 -4.04 -0.34
C LEU A 20 -4.77 -2.51 -0.24
N LEU A 21 -4.24 -1.84 -1.28
CA LEU A 21 -4.39 -0.40 -1.51
C LEU A 21 -5.10 -0.22 -2.86
N ASP A 22 -6.30 0.34 -2.83
CA ASP A 22 -7.15 0.54 -4.00
C ASP A 22 -7.14 2.02 -4.44
N SER A 23 -6.86 2.27 -5.71
CA SER A 23 -6.88 3.60 -6.32
C SER A 23 -8.12 3.88 -7.17
N GLN A 24 -9.09 2.95 -7.21
CA GLN A 24 -10.32 2.94 -8.00
C GLN A 24 -10.12 2.88 -9.52
N PHE A 25 -9.20 3.70 -10.05
CA PHE A 25 -8.80 3.73 -11.44
C PHE A 25 -7.28 3.65 -11.54
N VAL A 26 -6.80 2.87 -12.50
CA VAL A 26 -5.38 2.87 -12.86
C VAL A 26 -5.16 3.97 -13.88
N THR A 27 -4.25 4.90 -13.56
CA THR A 27 -3.75 5.91 -14.50
C THR A 27 -2.32 5.57 -14.89
N GLU A 28 -1.83 6.12 -16.02
CA GLU A 28 -0.44 5.94 -16.42
C GLU A 28 0.54 6.39 -15.31
N HIS A 29 0.17 7.43 -14.56
CA HIS A 29 0.95 7.90 -13.42
C HIS A 29 1.04 6.85 -12.31
N LEU A 30 -0.06 6.18 -11.97
CA LEU A 30 -0.12 5.16 -10.94
C LEU A 30 0.54 3.84 -11.37
N ALA A 31 0.47 3.50 -12.66
CA ALA A 31 1.15 2.32 -13.21
C ALA A 31 2.68 2.39 -13.00
N ARG A 32 3.28 3.59 -13.08
CA ARG A 32 4.70 3.81 -12.77
C ARG A 32 5.07 3.54 -11.32
N PHE A 33 4.07 3.45 -10.42
CA PHE A 33 4.24 3.09 -9.01
C PHE A 33 3.83 1.65 -8.71
N GLY A 34 3.58 0.83 -9.74
CA GLY A 34 3.21 -0.58 -9.58
C GLY A 34 1.71 -0.82 -9.43
N ALA A 35 0.84 0.17 -9.64
CA ALA A 35 -0.60 -0.06 -9.68
C ALA A 35 -0.97 -0.92 -10.90
N THR A 36 -1.72 -1.99 -10.68
CA THR A 36 -2.19 -2.92 -11.71
C THR A 36 -3.70 -2.97 -11.74
N SER A 37 -4.30 -3.07 -12.93
CA SER A 37 -5.72 -3.39 -13.03
C SER A 37 -5.95 -4.87 -12.77
N VAL A 38 -7.03 -5.19 -12.08
CA VAL A 38 -7.44 -6.57 -11.81
C VAL A 38 -8.89 -6.78 -12.25
N PRO A 39 -9.27 -7.99 -12.67
CA PRO A 39 -10.67 -8.32 -12.90
C PRO A 39 -11.52 -8.09 -11.64
N ARG A 40 -12.78 -7.68 -11.81
CA ARG A 40 -13.69 -7.39 -10.70
C ARG A 40 -13.82 -8.55 -9.71
N ASP A 41 -13.92 -9.77 -10.21
CA ASP A 41 -14.05 -10.96 -9.36
C ASP A 41 -12.78 -11.26 -8.57
N ALA A 42 -11.61 -10.93 -9.13
CA ALA A 42 -10.34 -11.03 -8.43
C ALA A 42 -10.24 -9.95 -7.35
N TYR A 43 -10.65 -8.72 -7.66
CA TYR A 43 -10.72 -7.62 -6.69
C TYR A 43 -11.60 -7.98 -5.50
N HIS A 44 -12.81 -8.50 -5.71
CA HIS A 44 -13.68 -8.89 -4.59
C HIS A 44 -13.03 -9.96 -3.70
N LYS A 45 -12.31 -10.94 -4.26
CA LYS A 45 -11.58 -11.93 -3.46
C LYS A 45 -10.45 -11.30 -2.65
N MET A 46 -9.70 -10.36 -3.24
CA MET A 46 -8.64 -9.62 -2.56
C MET A 46 -9.23 -8.75 -1.43
N LEU A 47 -10.35 -8.07 -1.70
CA LEU A 47 -11.05 -7.23 -0.73
C LEU A 47 -11.61 -8.05 0.43
N ASP A 48 -12.29 -9.17 0.15
CA ASP A 48 -12.83 -10.07 1.17
C ASP A 48 -11.76 -10.60 2.12
N ALA A 49 -10.55 -10.87 1.60
CA ALA A 49 -9.40 -11.25 2.41
C ALA A 49 -8.87 -10.05 3.23
N ALA A 50 -8.73 -8.88 2.61
CA ALA A 50 -8.18 -7.68 3.24
C ALA A 50 -9.06 -7.18 4.41
N ILE A 51 -10.39 -7.17 4.26
CA ILE A 51 -11.31 -6.70 5.32
C ILE A 51 -11.37 -7.64 6.54
N ARG A 52 -10.92 -8.89 6.40
CA ARG A 52 -10.86 -9.87 7.49
C ARG A 52 -9.51 -9.87 8.20
N ALA A 53 -8.49 -9.27 7.59
CA ALA A 53 -7.17 -9.17 8.19
C ALA A 53 -7.18 -8.15 9.33
N THR A 54 -6.46 -8.46 10.42
CA THR A 54 -6.16 -7.47 11.45
C THR A 54 -5.01 -6.61 10.95
N ALA A 55 -5.20 -5.30 10.98
CA ALA A 55 -4.20 -4.33 10.59
C ALA A 55 -4.22 -3.14 11.56
N ASP A 56 -3.06 -2.49 11.71
CA ASP A 56 -2.88 -1.33 12.58
C ASP A 56 -2.20 -0.20 11.81
N PHE A 57 -2.94 0.88 11.57
CA PHE A 57 -2.43 2.03 10.82
C PHE A 57 -1.35 2.82 11.57
N ASP A 58 -1.34 2.73 12.91
CA ASP A 58 -0.44 3.46 13.78
C ASP A 58 0.81 2.65 14.15
N ALA A 59 0.94 1.42 13.64
CA ALA A 59 2.09 0.54 13.86
C ALA A 59 3.43 1.15 13.41
N LEU A 60 3.42 2.08 12.45
CA LEU A 60 4.60 2.86 12.07
C LEU A 60 4.64 4.19 12.85
N PRO A 61 5.67 4.44 13.68
CA PRO A 61 5.83 5.70 14.39
C PRO A 61 5.87 6.91 13.44
N GLN A 62 5.36 8.06 13.88
CA GLN A 62 5.35 9.27 13.05
C GLN A 62 6.75 9.85 12.81
N ASP A 63 7.69 9.57 13.71
CA ASP A 63 9.09 9.96 13.65
C ASP A 63 9.99 8.89 13.00
N ALA A 64 9.39 7.91 12.31
CA ALA A 64 10.14 6.91 11.56
C ALA A 64 11.12 7.56 10.58
N SER A 65 12.33 7.02 10.49
CA SER A 65 13.36 7.59 9.63
C SER A 65 13.05 7.38 8.14
N PRO A 66 13.50 8.28 7.24
CA PRO A 66 13.35 8.08 5.79
C PRO A 66 13.93 6.75 5.29
N GLU A 67 15.01 6.25 5.90
CA GLU A 67 15.63 4.96 5.57
C GLU A 67 14.68 3.80 5.89
N THR A 68 14.04 3.84 7.05
CA THR A 68 13.04 2.83 7.48
C THR A 68 11.86 2.81 6.51
N VAL A 69 11.35 3.99 6.14
CA VAL A 69 10.26 4.15 5.18
C VAL A 69 10.63 3.58 3.81
N LEU A 70 11.82 3.89 3.31
CA LEU A 70 12.30 3.38 2.03
C LEU A 70 12.41 1.85 2.04
N GLN A 71 12.95 1.27 3.11
CA GLN A 71 13.06 -0.19 3.26
C GLN A 71 11.68 -0.86 3.23
N LEU A 72 10.72 -0.35 3.98
CA LEU A 72 9.34 -0.86 4.00
C LEU A 72 8.62 -0.69 2.66
N SER A 73 8.89 0.40 1.95
CA SER A 73 8.23 0.68 0.66
C SER A 73 8.76 -0.18 -0.50
N THR A 74 10.00 -0.65 -0.44
CA THR A 74 10.70 -1.29 -1.57
C THR A 74 10.77 -2.81 -1.52
N GLN A 75 10.55 -3.46 -0.37
CA GLN A 75 10.46 -4.92 -0.32
C GLN A 75 9.30 -5.38 -1.21
N THR A 76 9.39 -6.50 -1.90
CA THR A 76 8.22 -7.14 -2.53
C THR A 76 8.43 -8.61 -2.21
N SER A 77 7.55 -9.17 -1.37
CA SER A 77 7.58 -10.61 -1.08
C SER A 77 7.04 -11.39 -2.27
#